data_AF-A0A955L959-F1
#
_entry.id   AF-A0A955L959-F1
#
_cell.length_a   1.000
_cell.length_b   1.000
_cell.length_c   1.000
_cell.angle_alpha   90.00
_cell.angle_beta   90.00
_cell.angle_gamma   90.00
#
_symmetry.space_group_name_H-M   'P 1'
#
loop_
_entity.id
_entity.type
_entity.pdbx_description
1 polymer ?
#
loop_
_entity_poly.entity_id
_entity_poly.type
_entity_poly.pdbx_seq_one_letter_code
_entity_poly.pdbx_strand_id
1 'polypeptide(L)' 'VWEHAYYLKHQNKRAEYIESWWNVVDWNKVNDFFEAAQ' A
#
# COMPACT_ATOMS: atom_id res chain seq x y z
N VAL A 1 -7.18 7.13 -2.18
CA VAL A 1 -6.40 7.02 -0.92
C VAL A 1 -6.84 8.14 -0.02
N TRP A 2 -7.10 7.84 1.24
CA TRP A 2 -7.55 8.82 2.22
C TRP A 2 -6.34 9.50 2.87
N GLU A 3 -6.42 10.80 3.13
CA GLU A 3 -5.30 11.57 3.71
C GLU A 3 -4.88 11.01 5.07
N HIS A 4 -5.82 10.51 5.89
CA HIS A 4 -5.51 9.92 7.18
C HIS A 4 -4.52 8.74 7.12
N ALA A 5 -4.31 8.12 5.95
CA ALA A 5 -3.41 6.99 5.81
C ALA A 5 -1.94 7.41 5.71
N TYR A 6 -1.66 8.67 5.37
CA TYR A 6 -0.30 9.12 5.05
C TYR A 6 0.07 10.53 5.52
N TYR A 7 -0.90 11.38 5.87
CA TYR A 7 -0.68 12.82 6.05
C TYR A 7 0.29 13.17 7.18
N LEU A 8 0.32 12.40 8.27
CA LEU A 8 1.25 12.66 9.38
C LEU A 8 2.72 12.49 8.97
N LYS A 9 3.02 11.60 8.02
CA LYS A 9 4.39 11.30 7.57
C LYS A 9 4.75 11.98 6.25
N HIS A 10 3.81 12.06 5.32
CA HIS A 10 4.05 12.53 3.96
C HIS A 10 3.30 13.83 3.60
N GLN A 11 2.43 14.35 4.48
CA GLN A 11 1.63 15.57 4.24
C GLN A 11 0.94 15.54 2.87
N ASN A 12 1.21 16.52 2.00
CA ASN A 12 0.68 16.62 0.64
C ASN A 12 1.41 15.73 -0.38
N LYS A 13 2.50 15.06 -0.01
CA LYS A 13 3.32 14.21 -0.88
C LYS A 13 2.72 12.81 -1.04
N ARG A 14 1.51 12.76 -1.59
CA ARG A 14 0.80 11.50 -1.88
C ARG A 14 1.62 10.51 -2.73
N ALA A 15 2.40 11.01 -3.69
CA ALA A 15 3.20 10.16 -4.58
C ALA A 15 4.29 9.40 -3.81
N GLU A 16 5.00 10.07 -2.90
CA GLU A 16 6.05 9.46 -2.07
C GLU A 16 5.48 8.37 -1.15
N TYR A 17 4.28 8.59 -0.59
CA TYR A 17 3.59 7.56 0.18
C TYR A 17 3.34 6.30 -0.66
N ILE A 18 2.81 6.45 -1.87
CA ILE A 18 2.50 5.31 -2.75
C ILE A 18 3.77 4.55 -3.15
N GLU A 19 4.85 5.26 -3.46
CA GLU A 19 6.14 4.64 -3.74
C GLU A 19 6.65 3.82 -2.55
N SER A 20 6.60 4.39 -1.35
CA SER A 20 7.02 3.69 -0.13
C SER A 20 6.12 2.50 0.24
N TRP A 21 4.83 2.58 -0.09
CA TRP A 21 3.84 1.56 0.23
C TRP A 21 4.13 0.24 -0.48
N TRP A 22 4.61 0.27 -1.73
CA TRP A 22 4.97 -0.94 -2.47
C TRP A 22 6.12 -1.75 -1.84
N ASN A 23 6.96 -1.11 -1.02
CA ASN A 23 8.07 -1.77 -0.33
C ASN A 23 7.61 -2.63 0.86
N VAL A 24 6.36 -2.46 1.33
CA VAL A 24 5.85 -3.15 2.52
C VAL A 24 4.63 -4.05 2.23
N VAL A 25 4.26 -4.20 0.95
CA VAL A 25 3.19 -5.13 0.55
C VAL A 25 3.65 -6.57 0.75
N ASP A 26 2.83 -7.36 1.45
CA ASP A 26 3.02 -8.82 1.55
C ASP A 26 2.49 -9.51 0.29
N TRP A 27 3.40 -9.77 -0.64
CA TRP A 27 3.08 -10.41 -1.92
C TRP A 27 2.70 -11.89 -1.80
N ASN A 28 3.19 -12.59 -0.78
CA ASN A 28 2.80 -13.99 -0.55
C ASN A 28 1.31 -14.05 -0.21
N LYS A 29 0.85 -13.15 0.68
CA LYS A 29 -0.57 -13.05 1.04
C LYS A 29 -1.45 -12.68 -0.16
N VAL A 30 -0.96 -11.80 -1.03
CA VAL A 30 -1.67 -11.46 -2.28
C VAL A 30 -1.82 -12.69 -3.17
N ASN A 31 -0.77 -13.52 -3.29
CA ASN A 31 -0.83 -14.77 -4.05
C ASN A 31 -1.81 -15.78 -3.43
N ASP A 32 -1.81 -15.95 -2.11
CA ASP A 32 -2.80 -16.80 -1.41
C ASP A 32 -4.23 -16.42 -1.78
N PHE A 33 -4.53 -15.12 -1.80
CA PHE A 33 -5.86 -14.62 -2.14
C PHE A 33 -6.19 -14.79 -3.62
N PHE A 34 -5.19 -14.68 -4.49
CA PHE A 34 -5.37 -14.93 -5.92
C PHE A 34 -5.71 -16.39 -6.20
N GLU A 35 -4.96 -17.33 -5.61
CA GLU A 35 -5.21 -18.77 -5.74
C GLU A 35 -6.57 -19.18 -5.15
N ALA A 36 -6.95 -18.60 -4.01
CA ALA A 36 -8.25 -18.86 -3.38
C ALA A 36 -9.45 -18.30 -4.17
N ALA A 37 -9.22 -17.30 -5.01
CA ALA A 37 -10.25 -16.66 -5.83
C ALA A 37 -10.38 -17.26 -7.24
N GLN A 38 -9.47 -18.17 -7.62
CA GLN A 38 -9.48 -18.89 -8.90
C GLN A 38 -10.46 -20.07 -8.88
#